data_AF-A0A924JYQ3-F1
#
_entry.id   AF-A0A924JYQ3-F1
#
_cell.length_a   1.000
_cell.length_b   1.000
_cell.length_c   1.000
_cell.angle_alpha   90.00
_cell.angle_beta   90.00
_cell.angle_gamma   90.00
#
_symmetry.space_group_name_H-M   'P 1'
#
loop_
_entity.id
_entity.type
_entity.pdbx_description
1 polymer ?
#
loop_
_entity_poly.entity_id
_entity_poly.type
_entity_poly.pdbx_seq_one_letter_code
_entity_poly.pdbx_strand_id
1 'polypeptide(L)' 'MRGIRFHVSRTLSGTFAYLVETEASLLVFDDHGTLLIEHPWPAPGTKYVGSGRPKGPRGPRKTS' A
#
# COMPACT_ATOMS: atom_id res chain seq x y z
N MET A 1 -15.25 -4.00 -9.36
CA MET A 1 -13.99 -4.05 -8.58
C MET A 1 -13.04 -2.97 -9.09
N ARG A 2 -12.54 -2.11 -8.20
CA ARG A 2 -11.63 -1.01 -8.55
C ARG A 2 -10.24 -1.62 -8.79
N GLY A 3 -9.74 -1.60 -10.03
CA GLY A 3 -8.47 -2.26 -10.43
C GLY A 3 -7.18 -1.62 -9.90
N ILE A 4 -7.14 -1.27 -8.62
CA ILE A 4 -6.02 -0.61 -7.94
C ILE A 4 -5.14 -1.68 -7.29
N ARG A 5 -3.82 -1.58 -7.49
CA ARG A 5 -2.84 -2.48 -6.88
C ARG A 5 -2.11 -1.78 -5.74
N PHE A 6 -2.17 -2.37 -4.55
CA PHE A 6 -1.44 -1.91 -3.38
C PHE A 6 -0.20 -2.78 -3.16
N HIS A 7 0.94 -2.14 -2.92
CA HIS A 7 2.18 -2.85 -2.58
C HIS A 7 2.35 -2.89 -1.07
N VAL A 8 2.34 -4.10 -0.50
CA VAL A 8 2.52 -4.33 0.94
C VAL A 8 3.98 -4.73 1.18
N SER A 9 4.65 -4.04 2.12
CA SER A 9 6.01 -4.42 2.52
C SER A 9 6.02 -5.75 3.28
N ARG A 10 7.11 -6.50 3.19
CA ARG A 10 7.26 -7.83 3.81
C ARG A 10 7.36 -7.84 5.34
N THR A 11 7.24 -6.69 6.00
CA THR A 11 7.40 -6.57 7.46
C THR A 11 6.46 -7.48 8.26
N LEU A 12 5.27 -7.78 7.72
CA LEU A 12 4.26 -8.66 8.33
C LEU A 12 4.00 -9.90 7.46
N SER A 13 5.02 -10.41 6.77
CA SER A 13 4.85 -11.60 5.93
C SER A 13 4.51 -12.84 6.77
N GLY A 14 3.44 -13.55 6.39
CA GLY A 14 2.97 -14.74 7.10
C GLY A 14 1.82 -14.47 8.07
N THR A 15 1.47 -13.20 8.29
CA THR A 15 0.32 -12.80 9.10
C THR A 15 -0.91 -12.61 8.22
N PHE A 16 -2.10 -12.93 8.75
CA PHE A 16 -3.36 -12.57 8.11
C PHE A 16 -3.63 -11.07 8.26
N ALA A 17 -4.14 -10.46 7.20
CA ALA A 17 -4.61 -9.08 7.23
C ALA A 17 -6.03 -9.05 6.68
N TYR A 18 -6.88 -8.26 7.33
CA TYR A 18 -8.28 -8.10 6.97
C TYR A 18 -8.48 -6.76 6.29
N LEU A 19 -9.11 -6.75 5.12
CA LEU A 19 -9.37 -5.54 4.35
C LEU A 19 -10.84 -5.14 4.49
N VAL A 20 -11.06 -3.87 4.81
CA VAL A 20 -12.39 -3.25 4.83
C VAL A 20 -12.41 -2.11 3.83
N GLU A 21 -13.25 -2.24 2.81
CA GLU A 21 -13.51 -1.18 1.84
C GLU A 21 -14.66 -0.31 2.34
N THR A 22 -14.38 0.96 2.60
CA THR A 22 -15.41 1.97 2.86
C THR A 22 -15.58 2.86 1.63
N GLU A 23 -16.56 3.77 1.66
CA GLU A 23 -16.73 4.75 0.58
C GLU A 23 -15.51 5.68 0.43
N ALA A 24 -14.88 6.05 1.54
CA ALA A 24 -13.80 7.04 1.59
C ALA A 24 -12.40 6.45 1.58
N SER A 25 -12.22 5.26 2.16
CA SER A 25 -10.90 4.67 2.38
C SER A 25 -10.88 3.14 2.32
N LEU A 26 -9.69 2.61 2.10
CA LEU A 26 -9.33 1.23 2.36
C LEU A 26 -8.69 1.14 3.75
N LEU A 27 -9.23 0.29 4.60
CA LEU A 27 -8.70 0.00 5.92
C LEU A 27 -8.11 -1.41 5.96
N VAL A 28 -6.99 -1.57 6.65
CA VAL A 28 -6.33 -2.86 6.84
C VAL A 28 -6.16 -3.12 8.33
N PHE A 29 -6.63 -4.28 8.78
CA PHE A 29 -6.58 -4.71 10.18
C PHE A 29 -5.75 -5.99 10.34
N ASP A 30 -5.25 -6.22 11.56
CA ASP A 30 -4.77 -7.55 11.99
C ASP A 30 -5.93 -8.47 12.43
N ASP A 31 -5.60 -9.67 12.86
CA ASP A 31 -6.53 -10.68 13.40
C ASP A 31 -7.08 -10.36 14.79
N HIS A 32 -6.51 -9.37 15.47
CA HIS A 32 -6.98 -8.85 16.75
C HIS A 32 -7.91 -7.63 16.59
N GLY A 33 -8.11 -7.12 15.38
CA GLY A 33 -8.91 -5.93 15.09
C GLY A 33 -8.15 -4.62 15.24
N THR A 34 -6.82 -4.64 15.35
CA THR A 34 -5.98 -3.45 15.35
C THR A 34 -5.89 -2.88 13.94
N LEU A 35 -6.16 -1.58 13.79
CA LEU A 35 -5.97 -0.87 12.52
C LEU A 35 -4.48 -0.73 12.22
N LEU A 36 -4.01 -1.37 11.13
CA LEU A 36 -2.63 -1.33 10.67
C LEU A 36 -2.40 -0.22 9.64
N ILE A 37 -3.34 -0.04 8.71
CA ILE A 37 -3.25 0.94 7.63
C ILE A 37 -4.62 1.56 7.40
N GLU A 38 -4.66 2.89 7.38
CA GLU A 38 -5.76 3.65 6.79
C GLU A 38 -5.25 4.31 5.51
N HIS A 39 -5.91 4.04 4.38
CA HIS A 39 -5.54 4.61 3.11
C HIS A 39 -6.76 5.22 2.40
N PRO A 40 -6.86 6.56 2.29
CA PRO A 40 -7.93 7.19 1.55
C PRO A 40 -7.89 6.76 0.08
N TRP A 41 -9.05 6.62 -0.56
CA TRP A 41 -9.08 6.26 -1.96
C TRP A 41 -8.37 7.32 -2.79
N PRO A 42 -7.47 6.91 -3.70
CA PRO A 42 -6.82 7.87 -4.57
C PRO A 42 -7.84 8.45 -5.55
N ALA A 43 -7.59 9.66 -6.04
CA ALA A 43 -8.47 10.34 -6.97
C ALA A 43 -8.78 9.45 -8.21
N PRO A 44 -10.01 9.52 -8.76
CA PRO A 44 -10.38 8.76 -9.95
C PRO A 44 -9.35 8.92 -11.08
N GLY A 45 -8.91 7.80 -11.66
CA GLY A 45 -7.86 7.78 -12.69
C GLY A 45 -6.45 7.52 -12.16
N THR A 46 -6.24 7.48 -10.84
CA THR A 46 -4.95 7.11 -10.26
C THR A 46 -4.66 5.61 -10.42
N LYS A 47 -3.62 5.28 -11.18
CA LYS A 47 -3.19 3.89 -11.43
C LYS A 47 -2.16 3.37 -10.41
N TYR A 48 -1.39 4.27 -9.80
CA TYR A 48 -0.28 3.91 -8.92
C TYR A 48 -0.29 4.76 -7.65
N VAL A 49 -0.27 4.08 -6.51
CA VAL A 49 -0.09 4.69 -5.18
C VAL A 49 1.23 4.17 -4.63
N GLY A 50 2.18 5.08 -4.39
CA GLY A 50 3.46 4.76 -3.76
C GLY A 50 3.38 4.91 -2.24
N SER A 51 4.28 4.24 -1.51
CA SER A 51 4.35 4.25 -0.04
C SER A 51 4.86 5.57 0.57
N GLY A 52 4.80 6.69 -0.18
CA GLY A 52 5.29 8.00 0.25
C GLY A 52 6.80 8.10 0.49
N ARG A 53 7.54 6.99 0.51
CA ARG A 53 9.00 6.98 0.69
C ARG A 53 9.67 7.47 -0.59
N PRO A 54 10.46 8.56 -0.57
CA PRO A 54 11.23 8.97 -1.72
C PRO A 54 12.15 7.83 -2.15
N LYS A 55 12.18 7.54 -3.46
CA LYS A 55 13.19 6.66 -4.04
C LYS A 55 14.54 7.29 -3.69
N GLY A 56 15.29 6.67 -2.78
CA GLY A 56 16.66 7.10 -2.45
C GLY A 56 17.51 7.24 -3.72
N PRO A 57 18.63 7.99 -3.65
CA PRO A 57 19.44 8.29 -4.82
C PRO A 57 19.76 7.02 -5.59
N ARG A 58 19.34 6.94 -6.86
CA ARG A 58 19.86 5.93 -7.77
C ARG A 58 21.30 6.33 -8.04
N GLY A 59 22.25 5.65 -7.40
CA GLY A 59 23.65 5.76 -7.77
C GLY A 59 23.83 5.54 -9.28
N PRO A 60 24.89 6.12 -9.88
CA PRO A 60 25.09 6.05 -11.32
C PRO A 60 25.09 4.59 -11.78
N ARG A 61 24.29 4.30 -12.81
CA ARG A 61 24.28 3.01 -13.49
C ARG A 61 25.69 2.75 -14.01
N LYS A 62 26.44 1.83 -13.39
CA LYS A 62 27.67 1.31 -13.97
C LYS A 62 27.31 0.55 -15.25
N THR A 63 27.49 1.20 -16.39
CA THR A 63 27.70 0.50 -17.66
C THR A 63 29.11 -0.09 -17.61
N SER A 64 29.18 -1.42 -17.70
CA SER A 64 30.41 -2.16 -17.92
C SER A 64 30.98 -1.88 -19.31
#